data_AF-M2C292-F1
#
_entry.id   AF-M2C292-F1
#
_cell.length_a   1.000
_cell.length_b   1.000
_cell.length_c   1.000
_cell.angle_alpha   90.00
_cell.angle_beta   90.00
_cell.angle_gamma   90.00
#
_symmetry.space_group_name_H-M   'P 1'
#
loop_
_entity.id
_entity.type
_entity.pdbx_description
1 polymer ?
#
loop_
_entity_poly.entity_id
_entity_poly.type
_entity_poly.pdbx_seq_one_letter_code
_entity_poly.pdbx_strand_id
1 'polypeptide(L)'
;MENRKNFVEELSVILETKRNEFNSQILPKVRENYNIQSSALHAVRSTLLKKRVIHDDPYKYDSKMTEVEIPSKENFADSEKASVIGTRLAHYETMLEFVNNYYQFNTEFLTPKRIAILLDLNNTFIWSDFTNTSNHTNTRAIADIINNLFKSPDQLSSSLLRDSVAHLGKSETYINAQLKSLSIFHREEYKLLIRREIIPSVKISKADCANPSNVLREIKKIFTLKLKKKPFYTDLIVEIIREDYGDDSAILQQEVLSRLEVKPKESSFENKEVNHRPILISGLRVLSNSAPHLKAALEKIKSNQDLVYKSENTLFRKIAEIFRQILKLEPPEKHITIIITDNINQNTKKQTINYSVFEKEVLQKIALFQSILMPNSVVNQKIKTMPNELLFNSLTKYISDSNEILKQLGGLDEFYKNVKPELRSKIRGIKIEITTITNSIIKANQYRAEYQTLSEEVSQMKKLGVI
;
A
#
# COMPACT_ATOMS: atom_id res chain seq x y z
N MET A 1 -0.15 -36.76 -35.30
CA MET A 1 -0.72 -37.10 -33.97
C MET A 1 0.31 -36.97 -32.86
N GLU A 2 1.56 -37.40 -33.07
CA GLU A 2 2.64 -37.34 -32.07
C GLU A 2 3.07 -35.91 -31.72
N ASN A 3 3.29 -35.05 -32.73
CA ASN A 3 3.65 -33.64 -32.52
C ASN A 3 2.58 -32.84 -31.72
N ARG A 4 1.29 -33.15 -31.93
CA ARG A 4 0.17 -32.54 -31.18
C ARG A 4 0.13 -32.99 -29.73
N LYS A 5 0.41 -34.27 -29.44
CA LYS A 5 0.48 -34.76 -28.06
C LYS A 5 1.61 -34.06 -27.31
N ASN A 6 2.75 -33.90 -27.97
CA ASN A 6 3.90 -33.17 -27.42
C ASN A 6 3.54 -31.71 -27.09
N PHE A 7 2.93 -30.97 -28.02
CA PHE A 7 2.48 -29.59 -27.78
C PHE A 7 1.48 -29.46 -26.61
N VAL A 8 0.50 -30.37 -26.50
CA VAL A 8 -0.50 -30.34 -25.41
C VAL A 8 0.13 -30.59 -24.04
N GLU A 9 1.13 -31.47 -23.97
CA GLU A 9 1.88 -31.76 -22.75
C GLU A 9 2.77 -30.57 -22.37
N GLU A 10 3.53 -30.02 -23.32
CA GLU A 10 4.38 -28.85 -23.12
C GLU A 10 3.57 -27.61 -22.69
N LEU A 11 2.47 -27.31 -23.39
CA LEU A 11 1.56 -26.21 -23.04
C LEU A 11 1.00 -26.37 -21.63
N SER A 12 0.69 -27.60 -21.21
CA SER A 12 0.21 -27.85 -19.85
C SER A 12 1.26 -27.56 -18.79
N VAL A 13 2.53 -27.90 -19.03
CA VAL A 13 3.61 -27.62 -18.09
C VAL A 13 3.82 -26.12 -17.99
N ILE A 14 3.92 -25.42 -19.14
CA ILE A 14 4.11 -23.96 -19.16
C ILE A 14 2.95 -23.24 -18.47
N LEU A 15 1.70 -23.63 -18.72
CA LEU A 15 0.55 -23.01 -18.07
C LEU A 15 0.55 -23.24 -16.56
N GLU A 16 0.96 -24.41 -16.08
CA GLU A 16 1.04 -24.65 -14.63
C GLU A 16 2.15 -23.82 -13.99
N THR A 17 3.32 -23.75 -14.62
CA THR A 17 4.40 -22.83 -14.18
C THR A 17 3.93 -21.38 -14.17
N LYS A 18 3.22 -20.95 -15.21
CA LYS A 18 2.70 -19.58 -15.33
C LYS A 18 1.64 -19.27 -14.29
N ARG A 19 0.76 -20.22 -13.97
CA ARG A 19 -0.23 -20.11 -12.90
C ARG A 19 0.45 -19.85 -11.56
N ASN A 20 1.51 -20.61 -11.27
CA ASN A 20 2.29 -20.46 -10.05
C ASN A 20 2.99 -19.10 -10.00
N GLU A 21 3.59 -18.64 -11.09
CA GLU A 21 4.17 -17.29 -11.20
C GLU A 21 3.12 -16.20 -10.94
N PHE A 22 1.92 -16.33 -11.52
CA PHE A 22 0.83 -15.38 -11.29
C PHE A 22 0.41 -15.33 -9.83
N ASN A 23 0.15 -16.48 -9.21
CA ASN A 23 -0.35 -16.55 -7.85
C ASN A 23 0.69 -16.14 -6.80
N SER A 24 1.98 -16.47 -7.01
CA SER A 24 3.03 -16.25 -6.02
C SER A 24 3.77 -14.91 -6.16
N GLN A 25 3.84 -14.34 -7.37
CA GLN A 25 4.66 -13.15 -7.64
C GLN A 25 3.89 -12.01 -8.30
N ILE A 26 3.22 -12.27 -9.42
CA ILE A 26 2.66 -11.19 -10.25
C ILE A 26 1.42 -10.57 -9.60
N LEU A 27 0.41 -11.37 -9.24
CA LEU A 27 -0.86 -10.87 -8.73
C LEU A 27 -0.78 -10.24 -7.33
N PRO A 28 0.06 -10.73 -6.39
CA PRO A 28 0.37 -9.98 -5.17
C PRO A 28 0.90 -8.58 -5.46
N LYS A 29 1.79 -8.44 -6.45
CA LYS A 29 2.31 -7.13 -6.86
C LYS A 29 1.28 -6.27 -7.57
N VAL A 30 0.32 -6.87 -8.30
CA VAL A 30 -0.84 -6.13 -8.83
C VAL A 30 -1.66 -5.54 -7.69
N ARG A 31 -1.92 -6.31 -6.62
CA ARG A 31 -2.60 -5.82 -5.41
C ARG A 31 -1.86 -4.66 -4.74
N GLU A 32 -0.54 -4.77 -4.60
CA GLU A 32 0.29 -3.67 -4.09
C GLU A 32 0.13 -2.39 -4.93
N ASN A 33 0.08 -2.52 -6.26
CA ASN A 33 -0.11 -1.37 -7.14
C ASN A 33 -1.52 -0.76 -7.02
N TYR A 34 -2.56 -1.56 -6.77
CA TYR A 34 -3.89 -1.02 -6.45
C TYR A 34 -3.92 -0.27 -5.11
N ASN A 35 -3.18 -0.73 -4.10
CA ASN A 35 -3.02 0.02 -2.84
C ASN A 35 -2.29 1.36 -3.05
N ILE A 36 -1.27 1.37 -3.93
CA ILE A 36 -0.57 2.60 -4.34
C ILE A 36 -1.54 3.55 -5.06
N GLN A 37 -2.35 3.05 -6.00
CA GLN A 37 -3.35 3.86 -6.69
C GLN A 37 -4.35 4.47 -5.71
N SER A 38 -4.90 3.67 -4.78
CA SER A 38 -5.85 4.15 -3.78
C SER A 38 -5.25 5.29 -2.94
N SER A 39 -4.01 5.11 -2.47
CA SER A 39 -3.32 6.12 -1.66
C SER A 39 -3.01 7.40 -2.44
N ALA A 40 -2.54 7.27 -3.68
CA ALA A 40 -2.23 8.40 -4.54
C ALA A 40 -3.49 9.16 -4.96
N LEU A 41 -4.57 8.44 -5.27
CA LEU A 41 -5.87 9.02 -5.59
C LEU A 41 -6.45 9.79 -4.41
N HIS A 42 -6.37 9.22 -3.20
CA HIS A 42 -6.78 9.89 -1.98
C HIS A 42 -6.05 11.23 -1.79
N ALA A 43 -4.73 11.25 -2.02
CA ALA A 43 -3.92 12.45 -1.96
C ALA A 43 -4.34 13.49 -3.01
N VAL A 44 -4.61 13.07 -4.24
CA VAL A 44 -5.13 13.95 -5.31
C VAL A 44 -6.48 14.53 -4.86
N ARG A 45 -7.48 13.70 -4.57
CA ARG A 45 -8.84 14.15 -4.24
C ARG A 45 -8.86 15.05 -3.01
N SER A 46 -8.15 14.66 -1.94
CA SER A 46 -8.03 15.48 -0.72
C SER A 46 -7.41 16.85 -1.00
N THR A 47 -6.44 16.94 -1.90
CA THR A 47 -5.82 18.21 -2.28
C THR A 47 -6.78 19.07 -3.08
N LEU A 48 -7.50 18.49 -4.05
CA LEU A 48 -8.49 19.18 -4.86
C LEU A 48 -9.66 19.72 -4.02
N LEU A 49 -10.15 18.95 -3.05
CA LEU A 49 -11.19 19.37 -2.11
C LEU A 49 -10.72 20.52 -1.21
N LYS A 50 -9.51 20.43 -0.64
CA LYS A 50 -8.92 21.52 0.17
C LYS A 50 -8.76 22.81 -0.62
N LYS A 51 -8.46 22.70 -1.92
CA LYS A 51 -8.37 23.84 -2.85
C LYS A 51 -9.73 24.30 -3.39
N ARG A 52 -10.83 23.61 -3.05
CA ARG A 52 -12.20 23.90 -3.48
C ARG A 52 -12.37 23.94 -5.00
N VAL A 53 -11.58 23.15 -5.73
CA VAL A 53 -11.66 23.06 -7.20
C VAL A 53 -12.53 21.91 -7.68
N ILE A 54 -12.93 21.03 -6.77
CA ILE A 54 -13.97 20.01 -6.96
C ILE A 54 -14.93 20.06 -5.77
N HIS A 55 -16.14 19.54 -5.96
CA HIS A 55 -17.11 19.39 -4.88
C HIS A 55 -17.07 17.97 -4.31
N ASP A 56 -17.41 17.82 -3.04
CA ASP A 56 -17.53 16.50 -2.43
C ASP A 56 -18.82 15.81 -2.87
N ASP A 57 -18.82 14.48 -2.89
CA ASP A 57 -20.01 13.69 -3.17
C ASP A 57 -20.86 13.60 -1.89
N PRO A 58 -22.09 14.15 -1.87
CA PRO A 58 -22.97 14.03 -0.70
C PRO A 58 -23.47 12.60 -0.47
N TYR A 59 -23.33 11.70 -1.46
CA TYR A 59 -23.79 10.32 -1.35
C TYR A 59 -22.67 9.40 -0.89
N LYS A 60 -22.89 8.75 0.27
CA LYS A 60 -22.04 7.65 0.71
C LYS A 60 -22.44 6.38 -0.04
N TYR A 61 -21.56 5.89 -0.89
CA TYR A 61 -21.63 4.54 -1.45
C TYR A 61 -21.37 3.53 -0.31
N ASP A 62 -22.36 3.21 0.52
CA ASP A 62 -22.17 2.16 1.51
C ASP A 62 -23.40 1.29 1.80
N SER A 63 -23.12 -0.03 1.80
CA SER A 63 -23.74 -1.14 2.54
C SER A 63 -24.22 -2.37 1.75
N LYS A 64 -24.20 -2.39 0.40
CA LYS A 64 -24.65 -3.59 -0.37
C LYS A 64 -23.84 -3.96 -1.63
N MET A 65 -22.65 -3.38 -1.83
CA MET A 65 -21.88 -3.66 -3.04
C MET A 65 -21.33 -5.09 -3.04
N THR A 66 -21.69 -5.87 -4.05
CA THR A 66 -21.21 -7.26 -4.23
C THR A 66 -20.14 -7.38 -5.31
N GLU A 67 -19.99 -6.36 -6.16
CA GLU A 67 -19.02 -6.31 -7.26
C GLU A 67 -18.63 -4.85 -7.53
N VAL A 68 -17.53 -4.64 -8.25
CA VAL A 68 -17.08 -3.32 -8.71
C VAL A 68 -18.10 -2.69 -9.66
N GLU A 69 -18.41 -1.42 -9.42
CA GLU A 69 -19.20 -0.55 -10.30
C GLU A 69 -18.27 0.40 -11.06
N ILE A 70 -18.61 0.74 -12.30
CA ILE A 70 -17.75 1.61 -13.13
C ILE A 70 -18.29 3.04 -13.07
N PRO A 71 -17.51 4.04 -12.61
CA PRO A 71 -17.96 5.43 -12.62
C PRO A 71 -18.27 5.89 -14.05
N SER A 72 -19.27 6.78 -14.18
CA SER A 72 -19.72 7.28 -15.49
C SER A 72 -18.57 7.94 -16.27
N LYS A 73 -18.59 7.76 -17.59
CA LYS A 73 -17.65 8.35 -18.55
C LYS A 73 -18.35 9.31 -19.52
N GLU A 74 -19.63 9.59 -19.27
CA GLU A 74 -20.47 10.44 -20.12
C GLU A 74 -19.96 11.88 -20.17
N ASN A 75 -20.30 12.57 -21.25
CA ASN A 75 -20.01 13.99 -21.42
C ASN A 75 -20.84 14.84 -20.44
N PHE A 76 -20.29 15.98 -20.04
CA PHE A 76 -20.93 16.93 -19.14
C PHE A 76 -20.58 18.36 -19.56
N ALA A 77 -21.40 19.33 -19.14
CA ALA A 77 -21.17 20.74 -19.41
C ALA A 77 -20.00 21.29 -18.57
N ASP A 78 -19.27 22.28 -19.09
CA ASP A 78 -18.11 22.85 -18.40
C ASP A 78 -18.48 23.48 -17.03
N SER A 79 -19.70 24.02 -16.92
CA SER A 79 -20.25 24.58 -15.68
C SER A 79 -20.41 23.55 -14.55
N GLU A 80 -20.55 22.27 -14.89
CA GLU A 80 -20.76 21.18 -13.93
C GLU A 80 -19.46 20.41 -13.63
N LYS A 81 -18.35 20.76 -14.31
CA LYS A 81 -17.06 20.05 -14.27
C LYS A 81 -16.59 19.72 -12.85
N ALA A 82 -16.56 20.71 -11.96
CA ALA A 82 -16.09 20.56 -10.59
C ALA A 82 -16.94 19.57 -9.77
N SER A 83 -18.26 19.56 -10.02
CA SER A 83 -19.19 18.65 -9.33
C SER A 83 -19.08 17.24 -9.88
N VAL A 84 -19.15 17.08 -11.20
CA VAL A 84 -19.12 15.77 -11.86
C VAL A 84 -17.80 15.04 -11.62
N ILE A 85 -16.66 15.74 -11.73
CA ILE A 85 -15.35 15.15 -11.46
C ILE A 85 -15.18 14.83 -9.98
N GLY A 86 -15.70 15.66 -9.08
CA GLY A 86 -15.74 15.38 -7.64
C GLY A 86 -16.42 14.06 -7.33
N THR A 87 -17.65 13.89 -7.81
CA THR A 87 -18.44 12.64 -7.69
C THR A 87 -17.75 11.44 -8.32
N ARG A 88 -17.25 11.57 -9.56
CA ARG A 88 -16.58 10.46 -10.27
C ARG A 88 -15.28 10.02 -9.58
N LEU A 89 -14.52 10.96 -9.02
CA LEU A 89 -13.33 10.64 -8.23
C LEU A 89 -13.66 9.95 -6.92
N ALA A 90 -14.70 10.41 -6.20
CA ALA A 90 -15.15 9.77 -4.98
C ALA A 90 -15.61 8.33 -5.24
N HIS A 91 -16.43 8.13 -6.27
CA HIS A 91 -16.86 6.79 -6.68
C HIS A 91 -15.65 5.92 -7.08
N TYR A 92 -14.76 6.43 -7.92
CA TYR A 92 -13.55 5.70 -8.33
C TYR A 92 -12.69 5.29 -7.13
N GLU A 93 -12.51 6.18 -6.15
CA GLU A 93 -11.78 5.89 -4.91
C GLU A 93 -12.45 4.77 -4.10
N THR A 94 -13.78 4.84 -3.90
CA THR A 94 -14.52 3.75 -3.24
C THR A 94 -14.35 2.42 -3.96
N MET A 95 -14.31 2.41 -5.29
CA MET A 95 -14.13 1.17 -6.06
C MET A 95 -12.72 0.60 -5.91
N LEU A 96 -11.69 1.44 -5.86
CA LEU A 96 -10.33 1.00 -5.58
C LEU A 96 -10.21 0.42 -4.16
N GLU A 97 -10.85 1.03 -3.17
CA GLU A 97 -10.93 0.50 -1.81
C GLU A 97 -11.65 -0.85 -1.78
N PHE A 98 -12.77 -0.98 -2.50
CA PHE A 98 -13.50 -2.24 -2.62
C PHE A 98 -12.62 -3.36 -3.21
N VAL A 99 -11.88 -3.06 -4.28
CA VAL A 99 -10.93 -4.02 -4.88
C VAL A 99 -9.86 -4.44 -3.86
N ASN A 100 -9.27 -3.49 -3.14
CA ASN A 100 -8.20 -3.80 -2.17
C ASN A 100 -8.67 -4.65 -0.98
N ASN A 101 -9.93 -4.47 -0.58
CA ASN A 101 -10.50 -5.09 0.62
C ASN A 101 -11.23 -6.42 0.33
N TYR A 102 -11.87 -6.56 -0.83
CA TYR A 102 -12.77 -7.69 -1.10
C TYR A 102 -12.34 -8.59 -2.26
N TYR A 103 -11.51 -8.13 -3.19
CA TYR A 103 -11.01 -9.00 -4.27
C TYR A 103 -9.83 -9.86 -3.80
N GLN A 104 -9.83 -11.11 -4.23
CA GLN A 104 -8.65 -11.96 -4.11
C GLN A 104 -7.81 -11.88 -5.40
N PHE A 105 -6.50 -11.75 -5.24
CA PHE A 105 -5.56 -11.62 -6.35
C PHE A 105 -4.92 -12.97 -6.67
N ASN A 106 -5.72 -13.89 -7.19
CA ASN A 106 -5.28 -15.19 -7.69
C ASN A 106 -6.02 -15.55 -8.99
N THR A 107 -5.47 -16.51 -9.72
CA THR A 107 -5.98 -16.97 -11.02
C THR A 107 -7.39 -17.57 -10.94
N GLU A 108 -7.82 -18.10 -9.79
CA GLU A 108 -9.17 -18.67 -9.64
C GLU A 108 -10.24 -17.59 -9.47
N PHE A 109 -9.94 -16.55 -8.68
CA PHE A 109 -10.87 -15.49 -8.37
C PHE A 109 -10.94 -14.44 -9.49
N LEU A 110 -9.79 -14.06 -10.08
CA LEU A 110 -9.71 -13.08 -11.16
C LEU A 110 -10.06 -13.71 -12.51
N THR A 111 -11.31 -14.12 -12.65
CA THR A 111 -11.85 -14.64 -13.91
C THR A 111 -11.80 -13.60 -15.04
N PRO A 112 -11.88 -14.02 -16.32
CA PRO A 112 -11.94 -13.09 -17.47
C PRO A 112 -12.98 -11.97 -17.33
N LYS A 113 -14.14 -12.28 -16.73
CA LYS A 113 -15.19 -11.29 -16.46
C LYS A 113 -14.69 -10.20 -15.49
N ARG A 114 -14.06 -10.59 -14.39
CA ARG A 114 -13.54 -9.64 -13.39
C ARG A 114 -12.33 -8.88 -13.90
N ILE A 115 -11.49 -9.52 -14.72
CA ILE A 115 -10.38 -8.83 -15.38
C ILE A 115 -10.90 -7.71 -16.28
N ALA A 116 -11.95 -7.96 -17.08
CA ALA A 116 -12.57 -6.93 -17.90
C ALA A 116 -13.11 -5.76 -17.05
N ILE A 117 -13.82 -6.06 -15.96
CA ILE A 117 -14.31 -5.05 -15.01
C ILE A 117 -13.16 -4.21 -14.44
N LEU A 118 -12.05 -4.84 -14.03
CA LEU A 118 -10.89 -4.13 -13.50
C LEU A 118 -10.20 -3.26 -14.56
N LEU A 119 -10.09 -3.73 -15.81
CA LEU A 119 -9.57 -2.92 -16.91
C LEU A 119 -10.48 -1.72 -17.20
N ASP A 120 -11.80 -1.91 -17.16
CA ASP A 120 -12.77 -0.83 -17.36
C ASP A 120 -12.73 0.20 -16.22
N LEU A 121 -12.55 -0.28 -14.99
CA LEU A 121 -12.35 0.56 -13.80
C LEU A 121 -11.10 1.41 -13.98
N ASN A 122 -9.95 0.80 -14.32
CA ASN A 122 -8.70 1.51 -14.56
C ASN A 122 -8.82 2.53 -15.69
N ASN A 123 -9.59 2.22 -16.74
CA ASN A 123 -9.89 3.12 -17.84
C ASN A 123 -10.93 4.21 -17.49
N THR A 124 -11.32 4.40 -16.22
CA THR A 124 -12.20 5.51 -15.82
C THR A 124 -11.47 6.84 -15.87
N PHE A 125 -10.19 6.82 -15.54
CA PHE A 125 -9.24 7.92 -15.67
C PHE A 125 -7.94 7.35 -16.22
N ILE A 126 -7.51 7.84 -17.37
CA ILE A 126 -6.23 7.47 -17.97
C ILE A 126 -5.13 8.34 -17.32
N TRP A 127 -4.46 7.79 -16.31
CA TRP A 127 -3.37 8.44 -15.57
C TRP A 127 -2.02 8.25 -16.25
N SER A 128 -1.85 7.14 -16.96
CA SER A 128 -0.64 6.83 -17.75
C SER A 128 -0.39 7.84 -18.87
N ASP A 129 -1.45 8.39 -19.45
CA ASP A 129 -1.44 9.46 -20.46
C ASP A 129 -2.26 10.68 -19.97
N PHE A 130 -1.78 11.28 -18.89
CA PHE A 130 -2.49 12.35 -18.19
C PHE A 130 -2.32 13.71 -18.89
N THR A 131 -3.29 14.09 -19.72
CA THR A 131 -3.28 15.36 -20.47
C THR A 131 -4.66 16.00 -20.58
N ASN A 132 -4.68 17.34 -20.62
CA ASN A 132 -5.90 18.14 -20.85
C ASN A 132 -6.32 18.20 -22.33
N THR A 133 -5.61 17.51 -23.22
CA THR A 133 -6.00 17.28 -24.61
C THR A 133 -6.53 15.86 -24.85
N SER A 134 -6.71 15.08 -23.79
CA SER A 134 -7.18 13.69 -23.89
C SER A 134 -8.57 13.61 -24.53
N ASN A 135 -8.79 12.60 -25.36
CA ASN A 135 -10.12 12.26 -25.87
C ASN A 135 -11.01 11.62 -24.79
N HIS A 136 -10.46 11.28 -23.63
CA HIS A 136 -11.20 10.73 -22.50
C HIS A 136 -11.72 11.87 -21.61
N THR A 137 -13.05 12.05 -21.57
CA THR A 137 -13.71 13.17 -20.91
C THR A 137 -13.27 13.37 -19.47
N ASN A 138 -13.20 12.30 -18.67
CA ASN A 138 -12.75 12.34 -17.28
C ASN A 138 -11.30 12.82 -17.14
N THR A 139 -10.36 12.20 -17.88
CA THR A 139 -8.93 12.56 -17.89
C THR A 139 -8.73 14.01 -18.31
N ARG A 140 -9.38 14.43 -19.40
CA ARG A 140 -9.28 15.78 -19.92
C ARG A 140 -9.67 16.81 -18.86
N ALA A 141 -10.82 16.61 -18.22
CA ALA A 141 -11.37 17.54 -17.25
C ALA A 141 -10.55 17.62 -15.96
N ILE A 142 -10.11 16.48 -15.41
CA ILE A 142 -9.28 16.50 -14.21
C ILE A 142 -7.88 17.05 -14.51
N ALA A 143 -7.31 16.78 -15.69
CA ALA A 143 -6.03 17.35 -16.10
C ALA A 143 -6.11 18.85 -16.26
N ASP A 144 -7.21 19.38 -16.79
CA ASP A 144 -7.47 20.82 -16.85
C ASP A 144 -7.52 21.45 -15.44
N ILE A 145 -8.25 20.84 -14.49
CA ILE A 145 -8.31 21.29 -13.09
C ILE A 145 -6.91 21.30 -12.45
N ILE A 146 -6.17 20.18 -12.56
CA ILE A 146 -4.85 20.03 -11.94
C ILE A 146 -3.81 20.97 -12.58
N ASN A 147 -3.84 21.14 -13.90
CA ASN A 147 -2.91 22.04 -14.60
C ASN A 147 -3.10 23.51 -14.18
N ASN A 148 -4.33 23.93 -13.89
CA ASN A 148 -4.58 25.27 -13.35
C ASN A 148 -4.03 25.43 -11.93
N LEU A 149 -4.05 24.38 -11.11
CA LEU A 149 -3.39 24.39 -9.80
C LEU A 149 -1.87 24.43 -9.89
N PHE A 150 -1.25 23.84 -10.91
CA PHE A 150 0.21 23.92 -11.09
C PHE A 150 0.72 25.33 -11.40
N LYS A 151 -0.17 26.25 -11.81
CA LYS A 151 0.16 27.68 -12.00
C LYS A 151 0.04 28.48 -10.70
N SER A 152 -0.44 27.86 -9.62
CA SER A 152 -0.58 28.48 -8.30
C SER A 152 0.78 28.68 -7.62
N PRO A 153 0.96 29.73 -6.80
CA PRO A 153 2.18 29.92 -6.01
C PRO A 153 2.41 28.85 -4.93
N ASP A 154 1.42 27.99 -4.64
CA ASP A 154 1.59 26.87 -3.71
C ASP A 154 2.40 25.72 -4.34
N GLN A 155 3.71 25.79 -4.15
CA GLN A 155 4.66 24.79 -4.64
C GLN A 155 4.51 23.42 -3.96
N LEU A 156 4.09 23.38 -2.69
CA LEU A 156 3.96 22.13 -1.93
C LEU A 156 2.79 21.29 -2.44
N SER A 157 1.61 21.90 -2.63
CA SER A 157 0.47 21.20 -3.20
C SER A 157 0.75 20.78 -4.64
N SER A 158 1.47 21.62 -5.39
CA SER A 158 1.84 21.33 -6.78
C SER A 158 2.81 20.14 -6.89
N SER A 159 3.82 20.04 -6.03
CA SER A 159 4.74 18.89 -6.03
C SER A 159 4.03 17.60 -5.62
N LEU A 160 3.21 17.65 -4.55
CA LEU A 160 2.43 16.51 -4.09
C LEU A 160 1.49 15.96 -5.17
N LEU A 161 0.80 16.85 -5.90
CA LEU A 161 -0.08 16.48 -7.00
C LEU A 161 0.70 15.83 -8.14
N ARG A 162 1.87 16.37 -8.52
CA ARG A 162 2.72 15.77 -9.56
C ARG A 162 3.18 14.37 -9.19
N ASP A 163 3.66 14.19 -7.95
CA ASP A 163 4.14 12.89 -7.46
C ASP A 163 3.00 11.88 -7.44
N SER A 164 1.81 12.30 -6.98
CA SER A 164 0.63 11.43 -6.89
C SER A 164 0.12 11.02 -8.28
N VAL A 165 0.04 11.96 -9.25
CA VAL A 165 -0.29 11.64 -10.64
C VAL A 165 0.74 10.70 -11.27
N ALA A 166 2.04 10.92 -11.01
CA ALA A 166 3.09 10.03 -11.50
C ALA A 166 2.99 8.61 -10.91
N HIS A 167 2.64 8.48 -9.62
CA HIS A 167 2.37 7.18 -9.00
C HIS A 167 1.15 6.50 -9.60
N LEU A 168 0.06 7.24 -9.85
CA LEU A 168 -1.14 6.72 -10.52
C LEU A 168 -0.82 6.18 -11.92
N GLY A 169 -0.10 6.94 -12.75
CA GLY A 169 0.25 6.50 -14.11
C GLY A 169 1.18 5.29 -14.15
N LYS A 170 2.19 5.23 -13.26
CA LYS A 170 3.12 4.08 -13.17
C LYS A 170 2.40 2.80 -12.73
N SER A 171 1.58 2.90 -11.69
CA SER A 171 0.83 1.76 -11.17
C SER A 171 -0.24 1.28 -12.14
N GLU A 172 -0.98 2.18 -12.80
CA GLU A 172 -1.96 1.85 -13.84
C GLU A 172 -1.32 1.06 -14.99
N THR A 173 -0.18 1.53 -15.48
CA THR A 173 0.57 0.88 -16.57
C THR A 173 0.94 -0.55 -16.19
N TYR A 174 1.46 -0.74 -14.97
CA TYR A 174 1.83 -2.06 -14.47
C TYR A 174 0.60 -2.98 -14.34
N ILE A 175 -0.46 -2.52 -13.67
CA ILE A 175 -1.69 -3.28 -13.44
C ILE A 175 -2.28 -3.71 -14.79
N ASN A 176 -2.48 -2.78 -15.72
CA ASN A 176 -3.09 -3.07 -17.02
C ASN A 176 -2.26 -4.06 -17.84
N ALA A 177 -0.92 -3.98 -17.79
CA ALA A 177 -0.06 -4.94 -18.44
C ALA A 177 -0.23 -6.35 -17.86
N GLN A 178 -0.26 -6.48 -16.53
CA GLN A 178 -0.41 -7.80 -15.89
C GLN A 178 -1.82 -8.39 -16.06
N LEU A 179 -2.88 -7.57 -16.01
CA LEU A 179 -4.25 -8.02 -16.25
C LEU A 179 -4.45 -8.50 -17.71
N LYS A 180 -3.84 -7.83 -18.69
CA LYS A 180 -3.83 -8.29 -20.08
C LYS A 180 -3.07 -9.61 -20.23
N SER A 181 -1.92 -9.74 -19.56
CA SER A 181 -1.17 -11.00 -19.51
C SER A 181 -1.99 -12.14 -18.89
N LEU A 182 -2.70 -11.87 -17.78
CA LEU A 182 -3.59 -12.84 -17.14
C LEU A 182 -4.78 -13.23 -18.05
N SER A 183 -5.29 -12.29 -18.86
CA SER A 183 -6.34 -12.58 -19.84
C SER A 183 -5.86 -13.55 -20.92
N ILE A 184 -4.62 -13.38 -21.40
CA ILE A 184 -3.98 -14.30 -22.35
C ILE A 184 -3.84 -15.68 -21.70
N PHE A 185 -3.35 -15.74 -20.46
CA PHE A 185 -3.26 -16.99 -19.71
C PHE A 185 -4.60 -17.76 -19.63
N HIS A 186 -5.70 -17.09 -19.29
CA HIS A 186 -7.02 -17.75 -19.25
C HIS A 186 -7.53 -18.19 -20.63
N ARG A 187 -7.20 -17.46 -21.70
CA ARG A 187 -7.51 -17.89 -23.07
C ARG A 187 -6.83 -19.21 -23.38
N GLU A 188 -5.55 -19.34 -23.06
CA GLU A 188 -4.76 -20.53 -23.31
C GLU A 188 -5.15 -21.71 -22.40
N GLU A 189 -5.48 -21.44 -21.13
CA GLU A 189 -6.05 -22.42 -20.20
C GLU A 189 -7.38 -22.99 -20.74
N TYR A 190 -8.26 -22.14 -21.28
CA TYR A 190 -9.47 -22.59 -21.94
C TYR A 190 -9.17 -23.47 -23.16
N LYS A 191 -8.25 -23.04 -24.03
CA LYS A 191 -7.89 -23.83 -25.22
C LYS A 191 -7.30 -25.20 -24.84
N LEU A 192 -6.46 -25.27 -23.81
CA LEU A 192 -5.93 -26.54 -23.29
C LEU A 192 -7.06 -27.47 -22.78
N LEU A 193 -8.05 -26.94 -22.06
CA LEU A 193 -9.21 -27.73 -21.62
C LEU A 193 -9.94 -28.35 -22.81
N ILE A 194 -10.21 -27.58 -23.86
CA ILE A 194 -10.87 -28.08 -25.07
C ILE A 194 -10.02 -29.15 -25.77
N ARG A 195 -8.70 -28.94 -25.88
CA ARG A 195 -7.76 -29.91 -26.46
C ARG A 195 -7.73 -31.25 -25.72
N ARG A 196 -7.90 -31.24 -24.40
CA ARG A 196 -7.92 -32.46 -23.57
C ARG A 196 -9.28 -33.16 -23.59
N GLU A 197 -10.35 -32.40 -23.40
CA GLU A 197 -11.67 -32.99 -23.13
C GLU A 197 -12.51 -33.22 -24.37
N ILE A 198 -12.34 -32.39 -25.41
CA ILE A 198 -13.25 -32.36 -26.57
C ILE A 198 -12.57 -32.87 -27.84
N ILE A 199 -11.40 -32.34 -28.19
CA ILE A 199 -10.70 -32.66 -29.46
C ILE A 199 -10.46 -34.17 -29.66
N PRO A 200 -10.14 -34.99 -28.64
CA PRO A 200 -9.95 -36.43 -28.84
C PRO A 200 -11.21 -37.18 -29.29
N SER A 201 -12.39 -36.58 -29.11
CA SER A 201 -13.68 -37.16 -29.46
C SER A 201 -14.23 -36.68 -30.81
N VAL A 202 -13.49 -35.85 -31.55
CA VAL A 202 -13.91 -35.27 -32.84
C VAL A 202 -12.90 -35.63 -33.93
N LYS A 203 -13.37 -35.93 -35.14
CA LYS A 203 -12.51 -36.08 -36.31
C LYS A 203 -12.34 -34.73 -37.00
N ILE A 204 -11.12 -34.23 -37.02
CA ILE A 204 -10.76 -32.93 -37.61
C ILE A 204 -9.71 -33.17 -38.70
N SER A 205 -9.89 -32.51 -39.84
CA SER A 205 -9.03 -32.58 -41.01
C SER A 205 -8.52 -31.18 -41.40
N LYS A 206 -7.52 -31.12 -42.28
CA LYS A 206 -7.01 -29.83 -42.81
C LYS A 206 -8.09 -29.02 -43.55
N ALA A 207 -9.07 -29.68 -44.18
CA ALA A 207 -10.15 -28.99 -44.89
C ALA A 207 -11.04 -28.16 -43.94
N ASP A 208 -11.14 -28.58 -42.68
CA ASP A 208 -11.92 -27.89 -41.65
C ASP A 208 -11.30 -26.54 -41.25
N CYS A 209 -10.01 -26.31 -41.54
CA CYS A 209 -9.35 -25.01 -41.33
C CYS A 209 -9.90 -23.92 -42.26
N ALA A 210 -10.32 -24.29 -43.47
CA ALA A 210 -10.90 -23.37 -44.45
C ALA A 210 -12.42 -23.20 -44.25
N ASN A 211 -13.12 -24.26 -43.82
CA ASN A 211 -14.55 -24.22 -43.55
C ASN A 211 -14.91 -24.98 -42.25
N PRO A 212 -14.82 -24.33 -41.08
CA PRO A 212 -15.00 -25.00 -39.79
C PRO A 212 -16.47 -25.28 -39.45
N SER A 213 -17.44 -24.93 -40.31
CA SER A 213 -18.87 -24.94 -39.97
C SER A 213 -19.40 -26.30 -39.52
N ASN A 214 -18.95 -27.39 -40.15
CA ASN A 214 -19.41 -28.74 -39.85
C ASN A 214 -18.77 -29.28 -38.57
N VAL A 215 -17.44 -29.13 -38.45
CA VAL A 215 -16.70 -29.57 -37.26
C VAL A 215 -17.11 -28.78 -36.01
N LEU A 216 -17.44 -27.48 -36.14
CA LEU A 216 -17.94 -26.67 -35.03
C LEU A 216 -19.27 -27.18 -34.47
N ARG A 217 -20.18 -27.68 -35.33
CA ARG A 217 -21.44 -28.28 -34.86
C ARG A 217 -21.18 -29.56 -34.07
N GLU A 218 -20.22 -30.38 -34.51
CA GLU A 218 -19.83 -31.60 -33.81
C GLU A 218 -19.16 -31.30 -32.47
N ILE A 219 -18.17 -30.40 -32.45
CA ILE A 219 -17.52 -29.91 -31.23
C ILE A 219 -18.56 -29.36 -30.25
N LYS A 220 -19.53 -28.55 -30.73
CA LYS A 220 -20.59 -27.99 -29.87
C LYS A 220 -21.46 -29.08 -29.24
N LYS A 221 -21.82 -30.13 -29.97
CA LYS A 221 -22.57 -31.28 -29.41
C LYS A 221 -21.78 -31.93 -28.28
N ILE A 222 -20.51 -32.27 -28.50
CA ILE A 222 -19.68 -32.92 -27.48
C ILE A 222 -19.42 -31.99 -26.29
N PHE A 223 -19.19 -30.70 -26.54
CA PHE A 223 -19.02 -29.69 -25.51
C PHE A 223 -20.24 -29.62 -24.58
N THR A 224 -21.46 -29.58 -25.11
CA THR A 224 -22.68 -29.56 -24.29
C THR A 224 -22.87 -30.82 -23.44
N LEU A 225 -22.31 -31.95 -23.87
CA LEU A 225 -22.35 -33.20 -23.12
C LEU A 225 -21.31 -33.23 -21.99
N LYS A 226 -20.05 -32.87 -22.27
CA LYS A 226 -18.91 -32.99 -21.35
C LYS A 226 -18.69 -31.79 -20.43
N LEU A 227 -18.88 -30.57 -20.91
CA LEU A 227 -18.52 -29.32 -20.22
C LEU A 227 -19.76 -28.47 -19.90
N LYS A 228 -20.75 -29.09 -19.23
CA LYS A 228 -21.97 -28.40 -18.80
C LYS A 228 -21.63 -27.17 -17.95
N LYS A 229 -22.31 -26.04 -18.20
CA LYS A 229 -22.14 -24.73 -17.52
C LYS A 229 -20.86 -23.95 -17.87
N LYS A 230 -19.99 -24.43 -18.77
CA LYS A 230 -18.89 -23.63 -19.31
C LYS A 230 -19.34 -22.85 -20.56
N PRO A 231 -18.84 -21.63 -20.79
CA PRO A 231 -19.13 -20.87 -22.01
C PRO A 231 -18.46 -21.50 -23.24
N PHE A 232 -19.18 -21.47 -24.36
CA PHE A 232 -18.67 -21.94 -25.65
C PHE A 232 -18.16 -20.75 -26.46
N TYR A 233 -16.84 -20.66 -26.65
CA TYR A 233 -16.21 -19.58 -27.40
C TYR A 233 -15.83 -20.05 -28.80
N THR A 234 -16.69 -19.77 -29.78
CA THR A 234 -16.49 -20.19 -31.18
C THR A 234 -15.13 -19.76 -31.72
N ASP A 235 -14.72 -18.53 -31.47
CA ASP A 235 -13.47 -17.98 -32.01
C ASP A 235 -12.23 -18.71 -31.47
N LEU A 236 -12.25 -19.10 -30.18
CA LEU A 236 -11.16 -19.88 -29.58
C LEU A 236 -11.09 -21.30 -30.12
N ILE A 237 -12.23 -21.88 -30.48
CA ILE A 237 -12.29 -23.22 -31.07
C ILE A 237 -11.78 -23.18 -32.52
N VAL A 238 -12.13 -22.15 -33.28
CA VAL A 238 -11.57 -21.92 -34.62
C VAL A 238 -10.06 -21.72 -34.55
N GLU A 239 -9.58 -20.98 -33.55
CA GLU A 239 -8.15 -20.82 -33.29
C GLU A 239 -7.46 -22.16 -32.98
N ILE A 240 -8.04 -23.02 -32.12
CA ILE A 240 -7.51 -24.38 -31.88
C ILE A 240 -7.42 -25.19 -33.18
N ILE A 241 -8.46 -25.13 -34.03
CA ILE A 241 -8.46 -25.86 -35.32
C ILE A 241 -7.29 -25.37 -36.20
N ARG A 242 -7.06 -24.05 -36.28
CA ARG A 242 -5.92 -23.49 -37.03
C ARG A 242 -4.57 -23.85 -36.41
N GLU A 243 -4.43 -23.75 -35.09
CA GLU A 243 -3.19 -24.04 -34.36
C GLU A 243 -2.79 -25.52 -34.44
N ASP A 244 -3.75 -26.44 -34.49
CA ASP A 244 -3.49 -27.87 -34.42
C ASP A 244 -3.52 -28.57 -35.81
N TYR A 245 -4.19 -27.98 -36.81
CA TYR A 245 -4.45 -28.60 -38.12
C TYR A 245 -4.17 -27.69 -39.33
N GLY A 246 -3.84 -26.41 -39.13
CA GLY A 246 -3.46 -25.51 -40.21
C GLY A 246 -2.09 -25.84 -40.82
N ASP A 247 -1.78 -25.28 -41.98
CA ASP A 247 -0.46 -25.47 -42.59
C ASP A 247 0.66 -24.79 -41.79
N ASP A 248 0.35 -23.69 -41.09
CA ASP A 248 1.27 -22.96 -40.21
C ASP A 248 1.24 -23.44 -38.74
N SER A 249 0.68 -24.62 -38.47
CA SER A 249 0.46 -25.12 -37.09
C SER A 249 1.71 -25.07 -36.21
N ALA A 250 2.87 -25.48 -36.75
CA ALA A 250 4.12 -25.50 -35.98
C ALA A 250 4.55 -24.09 -35.54
N ILE A 251 4.37 -23.09 -36.41
CA ILE A 251 4.70 -21.69 -36.13
C ILE A 251 3.75 -21.14 -35.07
N LEU A 252 2.45 -21.36 -35.25
CA LEU A 252 1.42 -20.88 -34.32
C LEU A 252 1.56 -21.50 -32.93
N GLN A 253 1.88 -22.79 -32.83
CA GLN A 253 2.14 -23.47 -31.56
C GLN A 253 3.36 -22.87 -30.86
N GLN A 254 4.46 -22.66 -31.58
CA GLN A 254 5.66 -22.02 -31.01
C GLN A 254 5.40 -20.59 -30.55
N GLU A 255 4.57 -19.83 -31.27
CA GLU A 255 4.14 -18.50 -30.85
C GLU A 255 3.32 -18.54 -29.55
N VAL A 256 2.43 -19.53 -29.38
CA VAL A 256 1.68 -19.70 -28.12
C VAL A 256 2.63 -19.98 -26.97
N LEU A 257 3.57 -20.92 -27.14
CA LEU A 257 4.54 -21.28 -26.11
C LEU A 257 5.41 -20.08 -25.73
N SER A 258 6.00 -19.39 -26.70
CA SER A 258 6.86 -18.23 -26.48
C SER A 258 6.16 -17.01 -25.85
N ARG A 259 4.85 -16.83 -26.08
CA ARG A 259 4.06 -15.79 -25.40
C ARG A 259 3.82 -16.11 -23.93
N LEU A 260 3.69 -17.39 -23.59
CA LEU A 260 3.46 -17.87 -22.23
C LEU A 260 4.75 -18.11 -21.45
N GLU A 261 5.87 -18.31 -22.17
CA GLU A 261 7.18 -18.51 -21.58
C GLU A 261 7.43 -17.44 -20.52
N VAL A 262 7.67 -17.93 -19.31
CA VAL A 262 8.29 -17.14 -18.28
C VAL A 262 9.70 -16.89 -18.79
N LYS A 263 9.92 -15.77 -19.50
CA LYS A 263 11.28 -15.39 -19.86
C LYS A 263 12.06 -15.42 -18.56
N PRO A 264 13.06 -16.31 -18.38
CA PRO A 264 14.05 -16.06 -17.37
C PRO A 264 14.59 -14.71 -17.79
N LYS A 265 14.30 -13.68 -17.02
CA LYS A 265 14.99 -12.43 -17.26
C LYS A 265 16.47 -12.83 -17.23
N GLU A 266 17.18 -12.55 -18.31
CA GLU A 266 18.60 -12.15 -18.24
C GLU A 266 18.70 -10.84 -17.42
N SER A 267 18.08 -10.81 -16.26
CA SER A 267 18.68 -10.22 -15.10
C SER A 267 19.84 -11.14 -14.79
N SER A 268 21.03 -10.58 -14.83
CA SER A 268 22.01 -10.78 -13.78
C SER A 268 21.33 -10.80 -12.40
N PHE A 269 20.65 -11.90 -12.07
CA PHE A 269 20.36 -12.28 -10.70
C PHE A 269 21.57 -13.09 -10.29
N GLU A 270 22.57 -12.37 -9.78
CA GLU A 270 23.12 -12.82 -8.50
C GLU A 270 21.94 -13.28 -7.64
N ASN A 271 22.04 -14.44 -7.01
CA ASN A 271 21.23 -14.82 -5.86
C ASN A 271 21.28 -13.67 -4.83
N LYS A 272 20.47 -12.65 -5.01
CA LYS A 272 20.16 -11.70 -3.97
C LYS A 272 18.97 -12.31 -3.29
N GLU A 273 19.25 -12.95 -2.16
CA GLU A 273 18.37 -12.87 -1.00
C GLU A 273 17.61 -11.56 -1.10
N VAL A 274 16.27 -11.62 -1.25
CA VAL A 274 15.44 -10.42 -1.26
C VAL A 274 15.78 -9.69 0.02
N ASN A 275 16.51 -8.59 -0.13
CA ASN A 275 17.05 -7.90 1.02
C ASN A 275 15.88 -7.18 1.68
N HIS A 276 15.28 -7.77 2.71
CA HIS A 276 14.17 -7.20 3.46
C HIS A 276 14.62 -6.05 4.40
N ARG A 277 15.92 -5.73 4.44
CA ARG A 277 16.50 -4.63 5.21
C ARG A 277 15.87 -3.26 4.94
N PRO A 278 15.52 -2.86 3.70
CA PRO A 278 14.89 -1.57 3.44
C PRO A 278 13.57 -1.37 4.20
N ILE A 279 12.84 -2.44 4.52
CA ILE A 279 11.61 -2.39 5.33
C ILE A 279 11.95 -1.94 6.76
N LEU A 280 12.96 -2.58 7.38
CA LEU A 280 13.45 -2.21 8.71
C LEU A 280 14.01 -0.78 8.74
N ILE A 281 14.79 -0.39 7.72
CA ILE A 281 15.33 0.98 7.61
C ILE A 281 14.19 2.00 7.45
N SER A 282 13.14 1.66 6.70
CA SER A 282 11.97 2.53 6.52
C SER A 282 11.20 2.70 7.83
N GLY A 283 10.98 1.62 8.59
CA GLY A 283 10.41 1.67 9.93
C GLY A 283 11.22 2.56 10.88
N LEU A 284 12.54 2.40 10.90
CA LEU A 284 13.44 3.23 11.72
C LEU A 284 13.41 4.71 11.30
N ARG A 285 13.39 5.02 10.00
CA ARG A 285 13.31 6.41 9.50
C ARG A 285 11.99 7.07 9.87
N VAL A 286 10.88 6.38 9.64
CA VAL A 286 9.55 6.90 9.97
C VAL A 286 9.42 7.15 11.46
N LEU A 287 9.90 6.23 12.30
CA LEU A 287 9.93 6.44 13.75
C LEU A 287 10.84 7.63 14.11
N SER A 288 12.01 7.73 13.50
CA SER A 288 12.99 8.79 13.78
C SER A 288 12.51 10.17 13.36
N ASN A 289 11.64 10.28 12.35
CA ASN A 289 11.00 11.53 11.96
C ASN A 289 10.09 12.12 13.06
N SER A 290 9.82 11.38 14.14
CA SER A 290 9.14 11.92 15.33
C SER A 290 10.03 12.82 16.21
N ALA A 291 11.36 12.85 15.98
CA ALA A 291 12.29 13.60 16.83
C ALA A 291 11.98 15.09 16.99
N PRO A 292 11.61 15.85 15.93
CA PRO A 292 11.23 17.26 16.08
C PRO A 292 9.98 17.43 16.95
N HIS A 293 9.02 16.50 16.86
CA HIS A 293 7.79 16.53 17.64
C HIS A 293 8.02 16.16 19.10
N LEU A 294 8.89 15.17 19.37
CA LEU A 294 9.35 14.86 20.72
C LEU A 294 10.04 16.07 21.35
N LYS A 295 10.89 16.77 20.59
CA LYS A 295 11.57 17.98 21.06
C LYS A 295 10.58 19.10 21.38
N ALA A 296 9.63 19.38 20.48
CA ALA A 296 8.60 20.40 20.70
C ALA A 296 7.71 20.08 21.90
N ALA A 297 7.32 18.80 22.07
CA ALA A 297 6.55 18.36 23.23
C ALA A 297 7.35 18.56 24.53
N LEU A 298 8.61 18.14 24.55
CA LEU A 298 9.48 18.29 25.72
C LEU A 298 9.70 19.76 26.09
N GLU A 299 9.93 20.65 25.13
CA GLU A 299 10.10 22.09 25.37
C GLU A 299 8.85 22.72 26.00
N LYS A 300 7.65 22.34 25.53
CA LYS A 300 6.38 22.77 26.12
C LYS A 300 6.18 22.23 27.53
N ILE A 301 6.46 20.95 27.75
CA ILE A 301 6.40 20.31 29.06
C ILE A 301 7.37 20.96 30.04
N LYS A 302 8.59 21.27 29.61
CA LYS A 302 9.59 22.00 30.41
C LYS A 302 9.11 23.40 30.78
N SER A 303 8.56 24.13 29.81
CA SER A 303 7.96 25.45 30.08
C SER A 303 6.82 25.37 31.09
N ASN A 304 5.97 24.33 31.02
CA ASN A 304 4.88 24.13 31.98
C ASN A 304 5.43 23.78 33.36
N GLN A 305 6.44 22.91 33.44
CA GLN A 305 7.10 22.51 34.67
C GLN A 305 7.75 23.71 35.39
N ASP A 306 8.46 24.55 34.65
CA ASP A 306 9.09 25.77 35.20
C ASP A 306 8.04 26.76 35.72
N LEU A 307 6.90 26.87 35.03
CA LEU A 307 5.80 27.74 35.42
C LEU A 307 5.15 27.28 36.73
N VAL A 308 4.88 25.97 36.87
CA VAL A 308 4.34 25.38 38.09
C VAL A 308 5.35 25.49 39.22
N TYR A 309 6.62 25.13 38.99
CA TYR A 309 7.66 25.19 40.03
C TYR A 309 7.91 26.61 40.54
N LYS A 310 7.94 27.62 39.65
CA LYS A 310 8.08 29.03 40.05
C LYS A 310 6.91 29.51 40.90
N SER A 311 5.70 28.98 40.67
CA SER A 311 4.51 29.32 41.48
C SER A 311 4.51 28.65 42.86
N GLU A 312 5.23 27.55 43.04
CA GLU A 312 5.37 26.81 44.32
C GLU A 312 6.58 27.27 45.15
N ASN A 313 7.35 28.25 44.67
CA ASN A 313 8.58 28.72 45.30
C ASN A 313 8.29 29.74 46.42
N THR A 314 7.94 29.22 47.60
CA THR A 314 7.86 29.98 48.86
C THR A 314 9.26 30.40 49.35
N LEU A 315 9.34 31.54 50.05
CA LEU A 315 10.59 32.13 50.58
C LEU A 315 11.48 31.12 51.34
N PHE A 316 10.89 30.15 52.05
CA PHE A 316 11.62 29.08 52.75
C PHE A 316 12.37 28.11 51.83
N ARG A 317 11.87 27.84 50.61
CA ARG A 317 12.53 26.96 49.64
C ARG A 317 13.79 27.58 49.06
N LYS A 318 13.81 28.91 48.85
CA LYS A 318 15.01 29.66 48.44
C LYS A 318 16.13 29.59 49.50
N ILE A 319 15.77 29.69 50.77
CA ILE A 319 16.72 29.54 51.88
C ILE A 319 17.31 28.12 51.87
N ALA A 320 16.46 27.09 51.73
CA ALA A 320 16.91 25.70 51.62
C ALA A 320 17.77 25.41 50.38
N GLU A 321 17.52 26.06 49.24
CA GLU A 321 18.34 25.97 48.02
C GLU A 321 19.73 26.60 48.22
N ILE A 322 19.83 27.74 48.90
CA ILE A 322 21.11 28.37 49.26
C ILE A 322 21.93 27.46 50.18
N PHE A 323 21.31 26.87 51.21
CA PHE A 323 21.97 25.91 52.09
C PHE A 323 22.44 24.64 51.35
N ARG A 324 21.67 24.13 50.37
CA ARG A 324 22.09 23.00 49.54
C ARG A 324 23.27 23.32 48.62
N GLN A 325 23.32 24.54 48.06
CA GLN A 325 24.47 24.99 47.25
C GLN A 325 25.75 25.08 48.08
N ILE A 326 25.65 25.54 49.33
CA ILE A 326 26.78 25.57 50.29
C ILE A 326 27.26 24.15 50.62
N LEU A 327 26.35 23.18 50.73
CA LEU A 327 26.65 21.78 51.04
C LEU A 327 26.97 20.89 49.82
N LYS A 328 27.01 21.45 48.58
CA LYS A 328 27.18 20.70 47.32
C LYS A 328 26.21 19.50 47.18
N LEU A 329 25.00 19.62 47.71
CA LEU A 329 23.99 18.56 47.61
C LEU A 329 23.30 18.62 46.25
N GLU A 330 23.05 17.45 45.65
CA GLU A 330 22.33 17.36 44.38
C GLU A 330 20.92 17.96 44.49
N PRO A 331 20.42 18.60 43.42
CA PRO A 331 19.08 19.18 43.43
C PRO A 331 18.02 18.10 43.69
N PRO A 332 16.96 18.41 44.47
CA PRO A 332 15.97 17.41 44.86
C PRO A 332 15.26 16.83 43.63
N GLU A 333 15.13 15.50 43.61
CA GLU A 333 14.45 14.78 42.53
C GLU A 333 12.97 15.18 42.45
N LYS A 334 12.57 15.67 41.28
CA LYS A 334 11.21 16.17 41.04
C LYS A 334 10.30 15.02 40.63
N HIS A 335 9.46 14.57 41.56
CA HIS A 335 8.51 13.48 41.34
C HIS A 335 7.13 14.03 40.97
N ILE A 336 6.58 13.61 39.84
CA ILE A 336 5.24 14.00 39.36
C ILE A 336 4.38 12.75 39.27
N THR A 337 3.27 12.71 39.99
CA THR A 337 2.31 11.61 39.86
C THR A 337 1.35 11.92 38.72
N ILE A 338 1.43 11.13 37.66
CA ILE A 338 0.50 11.18 36.53
C ILE A 338 -0.50 10.02 36.61
N ILE A 339 -1.65 10.22 35.97
CA ILE A 339 -2.64 9.17 35.75
C ILE A 339 -2.48 8.73 34.29
N ILE A 340 -2.29 7.44 34.08
CA ILE A 340 -2.24 6.84 32.75
C ILE A 340 -3.50 6.00 32.58
N THR A 341 -4.26 6.31 31.55
CA THR A 341 -5.44 5.53 31.16
C THR A 341 -5.03 4.52 30.10
N ASP A 342 -5.28 3.24 30.35
CA ASP A 342 -5.09 2.19 29.36
C ASP A 342 -6.24 2.24 28.34
N ASN A 343 -5.89 2.45 27.07
CA ASN A 343 -6.85 2.61 25.97
C ASN A 343 -7.69 1.35 25.70
N ILE A 344 -7.30 0.17 26.18
CA ILE A 344 -7.99 -1.10 25.90
C ILE A 344 -9.10 -1.38 26.92
N ASN A 345 -8.87 -1.09 28.20
CA ASN A 345 -9.78 -1.44 29.30
C ASN A 345 -10.27 -0.21 30.11
N GLN A 346 -9.85 1.00 29.74
CA GLN A 346 -10.14 2.26 30.44
C GLN A 346 -9.69 2.29 31.92
N ASN A 347 -8.85 1.35 32.36
CA ASN A 347 -8.32 1.36 33.71
C ASN A 347 -7.27 2.47 33.86
N THR A 348 -7.38 3.23 34.95
CA THR A 348 -6.43 4.28 35.29
C THR A 348 -5.36 3.75 36.25
N LYS A 349 -4.09 3.85 35.87
CA LYS A 349 -2.95 3.53 36.73
C LYS A 349 -2.22 4.81 37.12
N LYS A 350 -1.88 4.95 38.41
CA LYS A 350 -1.00 6.03 38.88
C LYS A 350 0.45 5.65 38.60
N GLN A 351 1.20 6.55 37.98
CA GLN A 351 2.64 6.41 37.74
C GLN A 351 3.35 7.65 38.26
N THR A 352 4.39 7.45 39.07
CA THR A 352 5.26 8.52 39.54
C THR A 352 6.44 8.66 38.58
N ILE A 353 6.58 9.83 37.97
CA ILE A 353 7.68 10.17 37.06
C ILE A 353 8.71 11.00 37.82
N ASN A 354 9.97 10.55 37.84
CA ASN A 354 11.10 11.43 38.13
C ASN A 354 11.36 12.29 36.88
N TYR A 355 11.02 13.57 36.95
CA TYR A 355 11.06 14.47 35.80
C TYR A 355 12.45 14.62 35.21
N SER A 356 13.49 14.67 36.05
CA SER A 356 14.88 14.82 35.59
C SER A 356 15.35 13.60 34.80
N VAL A 357 14.94 12.40 35.23
CA VAL A 357 15.22 11.15 34.52
C VAL A 357 14.46 11.12 33.19
N PHE A 358 13.17 11.44 33.22
CA PHE A 358 12.33 11.52 32.03
C PHE A 358 12.88 12.49 30.98
N GLU A 359 13.23 13.72 31.37
CA GLU A 359 13.78 14.72 30.46
C GLU A 359 15.07 14.20 29.80
N LYS A 360 15.94 13.56 30.58
CA LYS A 360 17.19 12.97 30.07
C LYS A 360 16.93 11.84 29.07
N GLU A 361 15.99 10.94 29.37
CA GLU A 361 15.61 9.82 28.47
C GLU A 361 15.02 10.32 27.16
N VAL A 362 14.13 11.30 27.20
CA VAL A 362 13.53 11.90 25.99
C VAL A 362 14.60 12.61 25.16
N LEU A 363 15.51 13.37 25.79
CA LEU A 363 16.63 14.02 25.09
C LEU A 363 17.57 13.01 24.42
N GLN A 364 17.90 11.91 25.12
CA GLN A 364 18.70 10.83 24.54
C GLN A 364 17.99 10.18 23.35
N LYS A 365 16.67 9.98 23.43
CA LYS A 365 15.87 9.43 22.33
C LYS A 365 15.83 10.37 21.12
N ILE A 366 15.65 11.67 21.35
CA ILE A 366 15.70 12.70 20.29
C ILE A 366 17.07 12.67 19.59
N ALA A 367 18.17 12.69 20.35
CA ALA A 367 19.52 12.68 19.80
C ALA A 367 19.81 11.40 18.99
N LEU A 368 19.34 10.25 19.48
CA LEU A 368 19.41 8.99 18.75
C LEU A 368 18.66 9.08 17.42
N PHE A 369 17.39 9.48 17.42
CA PHE A 369 16.58 9.57 16.20
C PHE A 369 17.15 10.58 15.18
N GLN A 370 17.63 11.72 15.64
CA GLN A 370 18.35 12.66 14.76
C GLN A 370 19.60 12.02 14.15
N SER A 371 20.39 11.29 14.96
CA SER A 371 21.56 10.57 14.47
C SER A 371 21.17 9.52 13.41
N ILE A 372 20.06 8.80 13.57
CA ILE A 372 19.56 7.85 12.57
C ILE A 372 19.27 8.55 11.23
N LEU A 373 18.73 9.77 11.24
CA LEU A 373 18.39 10.50 10.03
C LEU A 373 19.61 11.13 9.33
N MET A 374 20.67 11.43 10.08
CA MET A 374 21.88 12.06 9.54
C MET A 374 22.76 11.06 8.77
N PRO A 375 22.98 11.22 7.45
CA PRO A 375 23.71 10.24 6.63
C PRO A 375 25.15 9.95 7.07
N ASN A 376 25.81 10.95 7.69
CA ASN A 376 27.22 10.90 8.09
C ASN A 376 27.41 10.48 9.56
N SER A 377 26.34 10.19 10.30
CA SER A 377 26.49 9.80 11.70
C SER A 377 26.98 8.35 11.84
N VAL A 378 27.73 8.09 12.91
CA VAL A 378 28.18 6.72 13.28
C VAL A 378 26.99 5.77 13.45
N VAL A 379 25.86 6.28 13.96
CA VAL A 379 24.62 5.52 14.13
C VAL A 379 24.01 5.13 12.79
N ASN A 380 23.92 6.06 11.83
CA ASN A 380 23.40 5.79 10.50
C ASN A 380 24.29 4.78 9.74
N GLN A 381 25.60 4.93 9.86
CA GLN A 381 26.56 3.97 9.29
C GLN A 381 26.41 2.58 9.92
N LYS A 382 26.28 2.47 11.25
CA LYS A 382 25.97 1.20 11.94
C LYS A 382 24.65 0.61 11.48
N ILE A 383 23.59 1.40 11.31
CA ILE A 383 22.30 0.92 10.82
C ILE A 383 22.40 0.38 9.39
N LYS A 384 23.36 0.84 8.57
CA LYS A 384 23.58 0.31 7.22
C LYS A 384 24.29 -1.05 7.21
N THR A 385 25.08 -1.38 8.25
CA THR A 385 25.89 -2.62 8.31
C THR A 385 25.41 -3.65 9.35
N MET A 386 24.56 -3.27 10.29
CA MET A 386 24.03 -4.14 11.36
C MET A 386 23.20 -5.32 10.82
N PRO A 387 23.32 -6.55 11.34
CA PRO A 387 22.45 -7.68 10.97
C PRO A 387 20.94 -7.37 11.04
N ASN A 388 20.14 -7.98 10.17
CA ASN A 388 18.70 -7.70 10.09
C ASN A 388 17.95 -8.04 11.39
N GLU A 389 18.33 -9.12 12.08
CA GLU A 389 17.76 -9.48 13.39
C GLU A 389 17.99 -8.37 14.43
N LEU A 390 19.21 -7.82 14.48
CA LEU A 390 19.54 -6.71 15.39
C LEU A 390 18.83 -5.42 15.01
N LEU A 391 18.62 -5.16 13.71
CA LEU A 391 17.79 -4.04 13.25
C LEU A 391 16.32 -4.20 13.65
N PHE A 392 15.77 -5.40 13.49
CA PHE A 392 14.39 -5.72 13.90
C PHE A 392 14.22 -5.55 15.42
N ASN A 393 15.16 -6.06 16.20
CA ASN A 393 15.18 -5.88 17.66
C ASN A 393 15.30 -4.41 18.04
N SER A 394 16.14 -3.63 17.32
CA SER A 394 16.27 -2.19 17.54
C SER A 394 14.98 -1.45 17.23
N LEU A 395 14.34 -1.73 16.09
CA LEU A 395 13.06 -1.14 15.71
C LEU A 395 11.97 -1.46 16.74
N THR A 396 11.85 -2.72 17.14
CA THR A 396 10.88 -3.18 18.16
C THR A 396 11.11 -2.48 19.49
N LYS A 397 12.36 -2.40 19.95
CA LYS A 397 12.73 -1.69 21.17
C LYS A 397 12.39 -0.21 21.06
N TYR A 398 12.71 0.45 19.96
CA TYR A 398 12.45 1.89 19.82
C TYR A 398 10.95 2.19 19.72
N ILE A 399 10.15 1.31 19.13
CA ILE A 399 8.68 1.41 19.15
C ILE A 399 8.18 1.30 20.60
N SER A 400 8.67 0.34 21.38
CA SER A 400 8.30 0.17 22.78
C SER A 400 8.67 1.39 23.63
N ASP A 401 9.93 1.85 23.54
CA ASP A 401 10.42 3.03 24.25
C ASP A 401 9.60 4.28 23.89
N SER A 402 9.26 4.45 22.60
CA SER A 402 8.47 5.61 22.14
C SER A 402 7.03 5.56 22.64
N ASN A 403 6.42 4.37 22.75
CA ASN A 403 5.10 4.21 23.35
C ASN A 403 5.11 4.58 24.83
N GLU A 404 6.16 4.21 25.58
CA GLU A 404 6.28 4.58 26.99
C GLU A 404 6.44 6.10 27.17
N ILE A 405 7.32 6.72 26.37
CA ILE A 405 7.46 8.19 26.36
C ILE A 405 6.13 8.86 26.01
N LEU A 406 5.39 8.34 25.04
CA LEU A 406 4.09 8.87 24.63
C LEU A 406 3.05 8.82 25.76
N LYS A 407 2.99 7.72 26.51
CA LYS A 407 2.12 7.60 27.69
C LYS A 407 2.46 8.63 28.76
N GLN A 408 3.75 8.77 29.05
CA GLN A 408 4.25 9.73 30.04
C GLN A 408 3.98 11.17 29.61
N LEU A 409 4.19 11.51 28.33
CA LEU A 409 3.84 12.81 27.75
C LEU A 409 2.32 13.09 27.89
N GLY A 410 1.48 12.11 27.57
CA GLY A 410 0.03 12.23 27.72
C GLY A 410 -0.39 12.51 29.17
N GLY A 411 0.12 11.72 30.11
CA GLY A 411 -0.17 11.93 31.54
C GLY A 411 0.37 13.25 32.08
N LEU A 412 1.53 13.71 31.59
CA LEU A 412 2.07 15.03 31.95
C LEU A 412 1.23 16.18 31.36
N ASP A 413 0.77 16.08 30.12
CA ASP A 413 -0.12 17.07 29.49
C ASP A 413 -1.42 17.21 30.29
N GLU A 414 -2.01 16.09 30.73
CA GLU A 414 -3.19 16.09 31.59
C GLU A 414 -2.91 16.66 32.98
N PHE A 415 -1.80 16.25 33.60
CA PHE A 415 -1.36 16.80 34.90
C PHE A 415 -1.25 18.32 34.86
N TYR A 416 -0.53 18.87 33.86
CA TYR A 416 -0.34 20.31 33.75
C TYR A 416 -1.62 21.06 33.40
N LYS A 417 -2.58 20.46 32.70
CA LYS A 417 -3.89 21.09 32.44
C LYS A 417 -4.76 21.21 33.68
N ASN A 418 -4.54 20.35 34.67
CA ASN A 418 -5.32 20.28 35.90
C ASN A 418 -4.73 21.07 37.08
N VAL A 419 -3.65 21.84 36.87
CA VAL A 419 -3.05 22.73 37.89
C VAL A 419 -3.99 23.85 38.33
N LYS A 420 -3.56 24.68 39.30
CA LYS A 420 -4.36 25.79 39.84
C LYS A 420 -4.91 26.71 38.72
N PRO A 421 -6.17 27.19 38.82
CA PRO A 421 -6.84 27.98 37.76
C PRO A 421 -6.02 29.16 37.22
N GLU A 422 -5.30 29.86 38.10
CA GLU A 422 -4.43 31.01 37.79
C GLU A 422 -3.32 30.71 36.77
N LEU A 423 -2.87 29.46 36.72
CA LEU A 423 -1.78 29.01 35.86
C LEU A 423 -2.28 28.39 34.55
N ARG A 424 -3.53 27.88 34.52
CA ARG A 424 -4.09 27.12 33.39
C ARG A 424 -4.04 27.87 32.06
N SER A 425 -4.30 29.17 32.06
CA SER A 425 -4.28 30.01 30.84
C SER A 425 -2.90 30.15 30.21
N LYS A 426 -1.84 29.83 30.95
CA LYS A 426 -0.44 29.89 30.49
C LYS A 426 0.15 28.52 30.14
N ILE A 427 -0.58 27.43 30.40
CA ILE A 427 -0.15 26.06 30.10
C ILE A 427 -0.22 25.82 28.60
N ARG A 428 0.88 25.30 28.04
CA ARG A 428 0.98 24.93 26.63
C ARG A 428 0.65 23.45 26.46
N GLY A 429 -0.43 23.15 25.73
CA GLY A 429 -0.81 21.77 25.42
C GLY A 429 0.06 21.13 24.33
N ILE A 430 0.19 19.80 24.39
CA ILE A 430 0.99 19.00 23.45
C ILE A 430 0.19 18.00 22.60
N LYS A 431 -1.13 18.18 22.48
CA LYS A 431 -2.03 17.24 21.77
C LYS A 431 -1.63 17.00 20.31
N ILE A 432 -1.16 18.03 19.61
CA ILE A 432 -0.73 17.94 18.20
C ILE A 432 0.53 17.08 18.09
N GLU A 433 1.50 17.30 18.98
CA GLU A 433 2.73 16.51 19.04
C GLU A 433 2.45 15.05 19.39
N ILE A 434 1.62 14.80 20.42
CA ILE A 434 1.18 13.44 20.80
C ILE A 434 0.57 12.73 19.59
N THR A 435 -0.38 13.36 18.90
CA THR A 435 -1.05 12.76 17.73
C THR A 435 -0.05 12.41 16.63
N THR A 436 0.91 13.31 16.37
CA THR A 436 1.92 13.10 15.32
C THR A 436 2.89 11.97 15.68
N ILE A 437 3.33 11.91 16.94
CA ILE A 437 4.19 10.84 17.45
C ILE A 437 3.46 9.49 17.38
N THR A 438 2.18 9.44 17.77
CA THR A 438 1.34 8.24 17.65
C THR A 438 1.31 7.71 16.22
N ASN A 439 1.09 8.58 15.24
CA ASN A 439 1.05 8.18 13.82
C ASN A 439 2.39 7.61 13.34
N SER A 440 3.52 8.20 13.76
CA SER A 440 4.86 7.66 13.46
C SER A 440 5.09 6.29 14.09
N ILE A 441 4.62 6.08 15.32
CA ILE A 441 4.71 4.77 16.01
C ILE A 441 3.86 3.72 15.29
N ILE A 442 2.61 4.04 14.94
CA ILE A 442 1.71 3.13 14.22
C ILE A 442 2.35 2.70 12.90
N LYS A 443 2.84 3.65 12.11
CA LYS A 443 3.45 3.38 10.82
C LYS A 443 4.78 2.61 10.95
N ALA A 444 5.59 2.90 11.96
CA ALA A 444 6.79 2.10 12.25
C ALA A 444 6.44 0.66 12.64
N ASN A 445 5.35 0.45 13.39
CA ASN A 445 4.88 -0.87 13.77
C ASN A 445 4.30 -1.66 12.59
N GLN A 446 3.72 -1.00 11.59
CA GLN A 446 3.32 -1.63 10.32
C GLN A 446 4.55 -2.22 9.60
N TYR A 447 5.63 -1.45 9.44
CA TYR A 447 6.89 -1.97 8.86
C TYR A 447 7.50 -3.11 9.68
N ARG A 448 7.41 -3.04 11.02
CA ARG A 448 7.85 -4.13 11.89
C ARG A 448 7.05 -5.41 11.63
N ALA A 449 5.72 -5.30 11.54
CA ALA A 449 4.84 -6.44 11.27
C ALA A 449 5.07 -7.02 9.86
N GLU A 450 5.20 -6.18 8.84
CA GLU A 450 5.51 -6.57 7.46
C GLU A 450 6.81 -7.38 7.38
N TYR A 451 7.89 -6.90 8.01
CA TYR A 451 9.15 -7.64 8.07
C TYR A 451 9.00 -8.98 8.81
N GLN A 452 8.22 -9.01 9.89
CA GLN A 452 7.99 -10.23 10.66
C GLN A 452 7.28 -11.30 9.81
N THR A 453 6.21 -10.94 9.10
CA THR A 453 5.48 -11.84 8.20
C THR A 453 6.40 -12.40 7.11
N LEU A 454 7.18 -11.54 6.44
CA LEU A 454 8.12 -11.97 5.39
C LEU A 454 9.23 -12.89 5.94
N SER A 455 9.74 -12.59 7.14
CA SER A 455 10.74 -13.44 7.80
C SER A 455 10.19 -14.81 8.19
N GLU A 456 8.92 -14.88 8.60
CA GLU A 456 8.22 -16.12 8.92
C GLU A 456 7.96 -16.96 7.66
N GLU A 457 7.54 -16.33 6.56
CA GLU A 457 7.36 -16.97 5.25
C GLU A 457 8.68 -17.56 4.72
N VAL A 458 9.80 -16.82 4.80
CA VAL A 458 11.13 -17.32 4.41
C VAL A 458 11.56 -18.49 5.31
N SER A 459 11.32 -18.42 6.61
CA SER A 459 11.62 -19.52 7.55
C SER A 459 10.78 -20.76 7.24
N GLN A 460 9.51 -20.58 6.87
CA GLN A 460 8.61 -21.65 6.48
C GLN A 460 9.02 -22.29 5.14
N MET A 461 9.41 -21.49 4.14
CA MET A 461 9.92 -21.99 2.86
C MET A 461 11.23 -22.77 3.01
N LYS A 462 12.14 -22.32 3.90
CA LYS A 462 13.36 -23.09 4.26
C LYS A 462 13.04 -24.41 4.95
N LYS A 463 12.07 -24.44 5.86
CA LYS A 463 11.60 -25.68 6.51
C LYS A 463 10.95 -26.66 5.53
N LEU A 464 10.34 -26.16 4.46
CA LEU A 464 9.72 -26.94 3.40
C LEU A 464 10.68 -27.35 2.28
N GLY A 465 11.97 -26.95 2.35
CA GLY A 465 12.99 -27.30 1.36
C GLY A 465 12.80 -26.65 -0.02
N VAL A 466 12.05 -25.54 -0.08
CA VAL A 466 11.75 -24.81 -1.32
C VAL A 466 12.84 -23.77 -1.65
N ILE A 467 13.66 -23.41 -0.65
CA ILE A 467 14.87 -22.56 -0.73
C ILE A 467 15.94 -23.02 0.25
#